data_AF-A0A962C6Z1-F1
#
_entry.id   AF-A0A962C6Z1-F1
#
_cell.length_a   1.000
_cell.length_b   1.000
_cell.length_c   1.000
_cell.angle_alpha   90.00
_cell.angle_beta   90.00
_cell.angle_gamma   90.00
#
_symmetry.space_group_name_H-M   'P 1'
#
loop_
_entity.id
_entity.type
_entity.pdbx_description
1 polymer ?
#
loop_
_entity_poly.entity_id
_entity_poly.type
_entity_poly.pdbx_seq_one_letter_code
_entity_poly.pdbx_strand_id
1 'polypeptide(L)'
;MIILCRVLLLLCVLGWSSAHAQLNALSYDRANAASFVASANAATGALNNLGAGSSGCCAFGAAANAFDPFSQRLYAFGPDPASASAPWQLHVFNATTGTALPSVTLAQSGRIIGAAFEQVPPRLLALRAGAGGDVDLV
;
A
#
# COMPACT_ATOMS: atom_id res chain seq x y z
N MET A 1 -6.61 32.64 -38.93
CA MET A 1 -6.14 31.26 -38.69
C MET A 1 -5.12 31.12 -37.55
N ILE A 2 -4.43 32.19 -37.12
CA ILE A 2 -3.42 32.13 -36.02
C ILE A 2 -4.06 32.14 -34.61
N ILE A 3 -5.22 32.77 -34.46
CA ILE A 3 -5.91 32.92 -33.17
C ILE A 3 -6.48 31.58 -32.67
N LEU A 4 -7.01 30.76 -33.58
CA LEU A 4 -7.53 29.42 -33.26
C LEU A 4 -6.44 28.50 -32.70
N CYS A 5 -5.22 28.57 -33.25
CA CYS A 5 -4.09 27.75 -32.82
C CYS A 5 -3.61 28.12 -31.40
N ARG A 6 -3.62 29.41 -31.05
CA ARG A 6 -3.25 29.88 -29.70
C ARG A 6 -4.27 29.50 -28.63
N VAL A 7 -5.56 29.54 -28.95
CA VAL A 7 -6.62 29.10 -28.02
C VAL A 7 -6.54 27.59 -27.79
N LEU A 8 -6.27 26.81 -28.83
CA LEU A 8 -6.12 25.35 -28.74
C LEU A 8 -4.87 24.96 -27.92
N LEU A 9 -3.76 25.69 -28.09
CA LEU A 9 -2.55 25.52 -27.29
C LEU A 9 -2.79 25.84 -25.81
N LEU A 10 -3.47 26.94 -25.48
CA LEU A 10 -3.80 27.30 -24.09
C LEU A 10 -4.70 26.26 -23.40
N LEU A 11 -5.68 25.69 -24.13
CA LEU A 11 -6.55 24.64 -23.61
C LEU A 11 -5.80 23.31 -23.38
N CYS A 12 -4.77 23.01 -24.17
CA CYS A 12 -3.90 21.86 -23.92
C CYS A 12 -2.99 22.03 -22.69
N VAL A 13 -2.52 23.25 -22.38
CA VAL A 13 -1.69 23.49 -21.19
C VAL A 13 -2.50 23.53 -19.90
N LEU A 14 -3.74 24.04 -19.95
CA LEU A 14 -4.65 24.11 -18.81
C LEU A 14 -5.45 22.80 -18.60
N GLY A 15 -5.54 21.97 -19.63
CA GLY A 15 -6.20 20.66 -19.60
C GLY A 15 -5.27 19.52 -19.15
N TRP A 16 -4.03 19.81 -18.74
CA TRP A 16 -3.22 18.87 -17.98
C TRP A 16 -3.87 18.67 -16.63
N SER A 17 -4.86 17.78 -16.63
CA SER A 17 -5.43 17.15 -15.46
C SER A 17 -4.28 16.87 -14.53
N SER A 18 -4.30 17.54 -13.39
CA SER A 18 -3.44 17.32 -12.27
C SER A 18 -3.68 15.90 -11.76
N ALA A 19 -3.13 14.91 -12.47
CA ALA A 19 -2.82 13.61 -11.92
C ALA A 19 -1.71 13.88 -10.89
N HIS A 20 -2.10 14.49 -9.77
CA HIS A 20 -1.24 14.61 -8.62
C HIS A 20 -0.85 13.17 -8.28
N ALA A 21 0.45 12.92 -8.22
CA ALA A 21 0.96 11.67 -7.70
C ALA A 21 0.27 11.42 -6.35
N GLN A 22 -0.56 10.38 -6.28
CA GLN A 22 -1.34 10.09 -5.08
C GLN A 22 -0.51 9.09 -4.29
N LEU A 23 0.03 9.54 -3.15
CA LEU A 23 0.80 8.65 -2.30
C LEU A 23 -0.16 7.79 -1.51
N ASN A 24 -0.23 6.50 -1.84
CA ASN A 24 -1.01 5.55 -1.08
C ASN A 24 -0.21 5.13 0.16
N ALA A 25 -0.80 5.34 1.33
CA ALA A 25 -0.24 4.96 2.61
C ALA A 25 -1.16 3.94 3.27
N LEU A 26 -0.55 2.98 3.96
CA LEU A 26 -1.29 2.16 4.90
C LEU A 26 -1.30 2.89 6.24
N SER A 27 -2.48 3.23 6.71
CA SER A 27 -2.70 4.01 7.93
C SER A 27 -3.47 3.18 8.96
N TYR A 28 -3.42 3.62 10.22
CA TYR A 28 -4.07 2.95 11.33
C TYR A 28 -4.99 3.92 12.07
N ASP A 29 -6.28 3.62 12.09
CA ASP A 29 -7.26 4.28 12.92
C ASP A 29 -7.28 3.64 14.30
N ARG A 30 -6.73 4.37 15.28
CA ARG A 30 -6.67 3.92 16.68
C ARG A 30 -8.06 3.84 17.33
N ALA A 31 -8.99 4.71 16.95
CA ALA A 31 -10.32 4.74 17.57
C ALA A 31 -11.14 3.51 17.17
N ASN A 32 -11.02 3.08 15.92
CA ASN A 32 -11.73 1.93 15.38
C ASN A 32 -10.88 0.64 15.32
N ALA A 33 -9.64 0.69 15.80
CA ALA A 33 -8.66 -0.40 15.74
C ALA A 33 -8.60 -1.06 14.35
N ALA A 34 -8.54 -0.24 13.30
CA ALA A 34 -8.61 -0.69 11.92
C ALA A 34 -7.50 -0.08 11.08
N SER A 35 -6.89 -0.88 10.22
CA SER A 35 -5.93 -0.40 9.24
C SER A 35 -6.60 -0.15 7.90
N PHE A 36 -6.31 0.97 7.26
CA PHE A 36 -6.94 1.39 6.02
C PHE A 36 -5.93 1.95 5.02
N VAL A 37 -6.28 1.92 3.74
CA VAL A 37 -5.49 2.62 2.72
C VAL A 37 -5.93 4.08 2.71
N ALA A 38 -4.98 4.97 2.97
CA ALA A 38 -5.15 6.39 2.80
C ALA A 38 -4.50 6.82 1.48
N SER A 39 -5.08 7.82 0.85
CA SER A 39 -4.39 8.58 -0.18
C SER A 39 -3.91 9.90 0.39
N ALA A 40 -2.68 10.28 0.10
CA ALA A 40 -2.15 11.59 0.42
C ALA A 40 -2.21 12.50 -0.80
N ASN A 41 -2.78 13.68 -0.61
CA ASN A 41 -2.68 14.76 -1.58
C ASN A 41 -1.23 15.26 -1.62
N ALA A 42 -0.55 15.10 -2.76
CA ALA A 42 0.87 15.48 -2.88
C ALA A 42 1.15 16.98 -2.71
N ALA A 43 0.15 17.86 -2.91
CA ALA A 43 0.33 19.31 -2.77
C ALA A 43 0.17 19.79 -1.32
N THR A 44 -0.68 19.13 -0.54
CA THR A 44 -1.08 19.59 0.81
C THR A 44 -0.68 18.63 1.93
N GLY A 45 -0.31 17.39 1.59
CA GLY A 45 -0.10 16.31 2.56
C GLY A 45 -1.39 15.79 3.20
N ALA A 46 -2.57 16.31 2.82
CA ALA A 46 -3.84 15.90 3.40
C ALA A 46 -4.11 14.42 3.08
N LEU A 47 -4.44 13.63 4.12
CA LEU A 47 -4.79 12.23 3.99
C LEU A 47 -6.30 12.08 3.83
N ASN A 48 -6.73 11.34 2.81
CA ASN A 48 -8.11 10.93 2.63
C ASN A 48 -8.21 9.41 2.75
N ASN A 49 -9.15 8.93 3.56
CA ASN A 49 -9.40 7.52 3.68
C ASN A 49 -10.06 7.00 2.39
N LEU A 50 -9.48 5.97 1.76
CA LEU A 50 -10.01 5.37 0.54
C LEU A 50 -11.07 4.30 0.83
N GLY A 51 -11.12 3.72 2.02
CA GLY A 51 -12.09 2.66 2.34
C GLY A 51 -12.14 2.24 3.82
N ALA A 52 -13.06 1.34 4.16
CA ALA A 52 -13.27 0.90 5.53
C ALA A 52 -12.06 0.13 6.14
N GLY A 53 -11.11 -0.32 5.31
CA GLY A 53 -9.92 -1.03 5.77
C GLY A 53 -10.19 -2.46 6.24
N SER A 54 -9.25 -3.00 7.03
CA SER A 54 -9.35 -4.29 7.71
C SER A 54 -9.42 -4.07 9.22
N SER A 55 -10.49 -4.56 9.86
CA SER A 55 -10.74 -4.45 11.30
C SER A 55 -9.84 -5.38 12.12
N GLY A 56 -9.37 -4.92 13.28
CA GLY A 56 -8.61 -5.72 14.25
C GLY A 56 -7.11 -5.78 13.97
N CYS A 57 -6.63 -5.14 12.92
CA CYS A 57 -5.25 -5.31 12.46
C CYS A 57 -4.26 -4.56 13.36
N CYS A 58 -3.22 -5.27 13.80
CA CYS A 58 -2.10 -4.69 14.51
C CYS A 58 -1.32 -3.74 13.59
N ALA A 59 -0.53 -2.83 14.18
CA ALA A 59 0.38 -1.98 13.42
C ALA A 59 1.28 -2.84 12.53
N PHE A 60 1.08 -2.76 11.22
CA PHE A 60 1.97 -3.36 10.23
C PHE A 60 3.38 -2.83 10.45
N GLY A 61 4.40 -3.67 10.21
CA GLY A 61 5.77 -3.19 10.22
C GLY A 61 5.91 -2.05 9.20
N ALA A 62 6.41 -0.88 9.61
CA ALA A 62 6.47 0.31 8.75
C ALA A 62 7.22 0.04 7.42
N ALA A 63 8.21 -0.85 7.44
CA ALA A 63 8.99 -1.25 6.27
C ALA A 63 8.48 -2.54 5.58
N ALA A 64 7.47 -3.21 6.14
CA ALA A 64 6.98 -4.51 5.69
C ALA A 64 5.74 -4.37 4.77
N ASN A 65 5.79 -3.42 3.84
CA ASN A 65 4.71 -3.15 2.89
C ASN A 65 5.27 -2.96 1.47
N ALA A 66 4.49 -3.33 0.45
CA ALA A 66 4.88 -3.16 -0.94
C ALA A 66 3.68 -2.74 -1.80
N PHE A 67 3.92 -1.97 -2.86
CA PHE A 67 2.90 -1.56 -3.81
C PHE A 67 3.14 -2.19 -5.18
N ASP A 68 2.13 -2.87 -5.71
CA ASP A 68 2.10 -3.36 -7.09
C ASP A 68 1.32 -2.39 -7.98
N PRO A 69 2.00 -1.68 -8.89
CA PRO A 69 1.37 -0.70 -9.76
C PRO A 69 0.55 -1.33 -10.89
N PHE A 70 0.76 -2.60 -11.23
CA PHE A 70 0.03 -3.26 -12.32
C PHE A 70 -1.36 -3.69 -11.88
N SER A 71 -1.48 -4.29 -10.69
CA SER A 71 -2.76 -4.72 -10.14
C SER A 71 -3.41 -3.72 -9.17
N GLN A 72 -2.73 -2.58 -8.91
CA GLN A 72 -3.15 -1.57 -7.95
C GLN A 72 -3.41 -2.17 -6.56
N ARG A 73 -2.43 -2.95 -6.07
CA ARG A 73 -2.51 -3.63 -4.77
C ARG A 73 -1.46 -3.11 -3.81
N LEU A 74 -1.88 -2.90 -2.57
CA LEU A 74 -0.98 -2.67 -1.46
C LEU A 74 -0.91 -3.95 -0.62
N TYR A 75 0.30 -4.45 -0.47
CA TYR A 75 0.64 -5.63 0.31
C TYR A 75 1.22 -5.19 1.64
N ALA A 76 0.79 -5.82 2.72
CA ALA A 76 1.27 -5.53 4.07
C ALA A 76 1.48 -6.82 4.84
N PHE A 77 2.61 -6.92 5.51
CA PHE A 77 2.93 -8.07 6.35
C PHE A 77 2.67 -7.73 7.82
N GLY A 78 1.92 -8.59 8.49
CA GLY A 78 1.61 -8.41 9.91
C GLY A 78 0.96 -9.66 10.51
N PRO A 79 0.84 -9.73 11.84
CA PRO A 79 0.15 -10.83 12.51
C PRO A 79 -1.34 -10.89 12.12
N ASP A 80 -1.98 -12.03 12.39
CA ASP A 80 -3.44 -12.13 12.30
C ASP A 80 -4.09 -11.19 13.33
N PRO A 81 -5.01 -10.30 12.92
CA PRO A 81 -5.77 -9.46 13.84
C PRO A 81 -6.52 -10.22 14.94
N ALA A 82 -6.98 -11.44 14.65
CA ALA A 82 -7.77 -12.24 15.56
C ALA A 82 -6.92 -12.99 16.59
N SER A 83 -5.60 -13.08 16.41
CA SER A 83 -4.73 -13.80 17.33
C SER A 83 -3.26 -13.38 17.20
N ALA A 84 -2.71 -12.78 18.28
CA ALA A 84 -1.30 -12.39 18.35
C ALA A 84 -0.33 -13.59 18.30
N SER A 85 -0.80 -14.82 18.53
CA SER A 85 -0.02 -16.05 18.43
C SER A 85 -0.15 -16.74 17.06
N ALA A 86 -1.00 -16.21 16.17
CA ALA A 86 -1.10 -16.72 14.82
C ALA A 86 0.16 -16.42 13.99
N PRO A 87 0.44 -17.25 12.97
CA PRO A 87 1.48 -16.94 12.00
C PRO A 87 1.24 -15.59 11.33
N TRP A 88 2.33 -14.98 10.88
CA TRP A 88 2.26 -13.76 10.07
C TRP A 88 1.44 -14.01 8.80
N GLN A 89 0.72 -12.99 8.37
CA GLN A 89 -0.14 -12.99 7.20
C GLN A 89 0.32 -11.93 6.22
N LEU A 90 0.08 -12.21 4.94
CA LEU A 90 0.09 -11.23 3.88
C LEU A 90 -1.32 -10.65 3.74
N HIS A 91 -1.48 -9.41 4.19
CA HIS A 91 -2.69 -8.62 4.03
C HIS A 91 -2.64 -7.91 2.68
N VAL A 92 -3.76 -7.91 1.97
CA VAL A 92 -3.85 -7.32 0.63
C VAL A 92 -4.97 -6.30 0.61
N PHE A 93 -4.69 -5.13 0.05
CA PHE A 93 -5.67 -4.07 -0.10
C PHE A 93 -5.73 -3.63 -1.56
N ASN A 94 -6.94 -3.33 -2.04
CA ASN A 94 -7.10 -2.58 -3.27
C ASN A 94 -6.64 -1.13 -3.01
N ALA A 95 -5.62 -0.69 -3.73
CA ALA A 95 -5.01 0.62 -3.51
C ALA A 95 -5.86 1.79 -4.06
N THR A 96 -6.85 1.50 -4.89
CA THR A 96 -7.79 2.50 -5.43
C THR A 96 -9.00 2.70 -4.53
N THR A 97 -9.57 1.60 -4.02
CA THR A 97 -10.81 1.62 -3.22
C THR A 97 -10.59 1.44 -1.72
N GLY A 98 -9.36 1.20 -1.29
CA GLY A 98 -9.00 0.92 0.11
C GLY A 98 -9.66 -0.33 0.72
N THR A 99 -10.31 -1.17 -0.09
CA THR A 99 -10.99 -2.38 0.37
C THR A 99 -9.97 -3.47 0.69
N ALA A 100 -10.09 -4.09 1.86
CA ALA A 100 -9.35 -5.31 2.19
C ALA A 100 -9.76 -6.45 1.25
N LEU A 101 -8.77 -7.18 0.77
CA LEU A 101 -8.91 -8.40 -0.03
C LEU A 101 -8.53 -9.62 0.85
N PRO A 102 -8.85 -10.85 0.42
CA PRO A 102 -8.50 -12.04 1.18
C PRO A 102 -7.00 -12.09 1.50
N SER A 103 -6.68 -12.33 2.78
CA SER A 103 -5.30 -12.44 3.26
C SER A 103 -4.76 -13.85 3.07
N VAL A 104 -3.43 -13.97 2.97
CA VAL A 104 -2.74 -15.25 2.81
C VAL A 104 -1.91 -15.55 4.05
N THR A 105 -2.14 -16.70 4.67
CA THR A 105 -1.31 -17.17 5.80
C THR A 105 0.08 -17.55 5.32
N LEU A 106 1.11 -17.01 5.95
CA LEU A 106 2.49 -17.40 5.66
C LEU A 106 2.80 -18.66 6.46
N ALA A 107 3.28 -19.71 5.77
CA ALA A 107 3.68 -20.96 6.42
C ALA A 107 5.02 -20.84 7.19
N GLN A 108 5.68 -19.69 7.09
CA GLN A 108 7.04 -19.48 7.54
C GLN A 108 7.04 -18.77 8.91
N SER A 109 7.94 -19.18 9.80
CA SER A 109 8.22 -18.46 11.03
C SER A 109 9.22 -17.32 10.78
N GLY A 110 9.12 -16.25 11.57
CA GLY A 110 10.00 -15.08 11.46
C GLY A 110 9.23 -13.79 11.18
N ARG A 111 9.86 -12.66 11.47
CA ARG A 111 9.27 -11.33 11.28
C ARG A 111 9.65 -10.81 9.91
N ILE A 112 8.68 -10.35 9.12
CA ILE A 112 9.00 -9.60 7.90
C ILE A 112 9.39 -8.17 8.32
N ILE A 113 10.57 -7.76 7.88
CA ILE A 113 11.18 -6.47 8.22
C ILE A 113 11.34 -5.55 7.00
N GLY A 114 11.10 -6.07 5.81
CA GLY A 114 11.17 -5.33 4.56
C GLY A 114 10.29 -5.99 3.50
N ALA A 115 9.67 -5.22 2.62
CA ALA A 115 8.99 -5.75 1.45
C ALA A 115 9.17 -4.81 0.24
N ALA A 116 9.23 -5.40 -0.95
CA ALA A 116 9.29 -4.67 -2.21
C ALA A 116 8.56 -5.45 -3.29
N PHE A 117 8.01 -4.73 -4.27
CA PHE A 117 7.48 -5.34 -5.48
C PHE A 117 8.49 -5.15 -6.61
N GLU A 118 9.06 -6.26 -7.09
CA GLU A 118 9.88 -6.25 -8.29
C GLU A 118 8.97 -6.25 -9.51
N GLN A 119 9.25 -5.37 -10.48
CA GLN A 119 8.39 -5.23 -11.66
C GLN A 119 8.76 -6.19 -12.79
N VAL A 120 10.02 -6.66 -12.84
CA VAL A 120 10.55 -7.47 -13.96
C VAL A 120 11.51 -8.57 -13.44
N PRO A 121 11.06 -9.83 -13.31
CA PRO A 121 9.68 -10.28 -13.45
C PRO A 121 8.80 -9.80 -12.29
N PRO A 122 7.47 -9.67 -12.48
CA PRO A 122 6.57 -9.23 -11.43
C PRO A 122 6.54 -10.23 -10.27
N ARG A 123 7.09 -9.85 -9.12
CA ARG A 123 7.02 -10.65 -7.89
C ARG A 123 7.14 -9.81 -6.63
N LEU A 124 6.51 -10.29 -5.56
CA LEU A 124 6.70 -9.74 -4.22
C LEU A 124 7.97 -10.34 -3.62
N LEU A 125 8.84 -9.48 -3.09
CA LEU A 125 10.04 -9.84 -2.36
C LEU A 125 9.88 -9.38 -0.91
N ALA A 126 10.32 -10.18 0.03
CA ALA A 126 10.31 -9.82 1.44
C ALA A 126 11.65 -10.13 2.11
N LEU A 127 12.06 -9.25 3.03
CA LEU A 127 13.18 -9.49 3.94
C LEU A 127 12.62 -10.03 5.24
N ARG A 128 13.06 -11.22 5.61
CA ARG A 128 12.66 -11.92 6.82
C ARG A 128 13.80 -11.89 7.82
N ALA A 129 13.47 -11.60 9.07
CA ALA A 129 14.35 -11.75 10.22
C ALA A 129 13.99 -13.04 10.97
N GLY A 130 14.93 -13.98 11.00
CA GLY A 130 14.84 -15.23 11.75
C GLY A 130 15.04 -15.04 13.25
N ALA A 131 14.72 -16.08 14.04
CA ALA A 131 14.83 -16.05 15.49
C ALA A 131 16.26 -15.86 16.02
N GLY A 132 17.28 -16.19 15.22
CA GLY A 132 18.70 -16.03 15.55
C GLY A 132 19.30 -14.68 15.14
N GLY A 133 18.51 -13.77 14.56
CA GLY A 133 19.01 -12.51 13.99
C GLY A 133 19.48 -12.61 12.54
N ASP A 134 19.44 -13.80 11.94
CA ASP A 134 19.68 -14.00 10.51
C ASP A 134 18.64 -13.24 9.69
N VAL A 135 19.07 -12.69 8.55
CA VAL A 135 18.20 -11.99 7.61
C VAL A 135 18.28 -12.68 6.25
N ASP A 136 17.13 -13.03 5.69
CA ASP A 136 17.04 -13.70 4.39
C ASP A 136 15.97 -13.08 3.49
N LEU A 137 16.18 -13.21 2.18
CA LEU A 137 15.23 -12.78 1.15
C LEU A 137 14.30 -13.94 0.82
N VAL A 138 13.00 -13.72 0.94
CA VAL A 138 11.93 -14.69 0.67
C VAL A 138 10.92 -14.18 -0.34
#